data_AF-A0AA96VGR3-F1
#
_entry.id   AF-A0AA96VGR3-F1
#
_cell.length_a   1.000
_cell.length_b   1.000
_cell.length_c   1.000
_cell.angle_alpha   90.00
_cell.angle_beta   90.00
_cell.angle_gamma   90.00
#
_symmetry.space_group_name_H-M   'P 1'
#
loop_
_entity.id
_entity.type
_entity.pdbx_description
1 polymer ?
#
loop_
_entity_poly.entity_id
_entity_poly.type
_entity_poly.pdbx_seq_one_letter_code
_entity_poly.pdbx_strand_id
1 'polypeptide(L)'
;MANKTTLSWVNGSIIKQGDTSSVFKLKLRTDDKKRLNGPAKVQLIHSSKGMTEFEAEVVDNIVSFRLEKALPVGSYVVEIEHAGYVFPSTDSVILTVNENLGEYASGEAIELYGLKNIVKEYVEQEQDIPDLLMFYNLGKI
;
A
#
# COMPACT_ATOMS: atom_id res chain seq x y z
N MET A 1 -23.71 19.27 -9.44
CA MET A 1 -23.16 18.30 -8.46
C MET A 1 -22.28 17.35 -9.24
N ALA A 2 -21.01 17.18 -8.86
CA ALA A 2 -20.19 16.11 -9.44
C ALA A 2 -20.70 14.77 -8.88
N ASN A 3 -20.95 13.78 -9.74
CA ASN A 3 -21.35 12.45 -9.29
C ASN A 3 -20.18 11.84 -8.52
N LYS A 4 -20.39 11.41 -7.26
CA LYS A 4 -19.34 10.75 -6.50
C LYS A 4 -19.10 9.36 -7.09
N THR A 5 -17.83 9.00 -7.20
CA THR A 5 -17.37 7.68 -7.63
C THR A 5 -16.58 7.05 -6.50
N THR A 6 -16.84 5.77 -6.23
CA THR A 6 -16.17 5.02 -5.17
C THR A 6 -15.58 3.75 -5.73
N LEU A 7 -14.48 3.33 -5.10
CA LEU A 7 -13.75 2.15 -5.47
C LEU A 7 -13.49 1.33 -4.20
N SER A 8 -13.62 0.01 -4.29
CA SER A 8 -13.42 -0.88 -3.13
C SER A 8 -12.87 -2.23 -3.56
N TRP A 9 -11.94 -2.77 -2.77
CA TRP A 9 -11.39 -4.10 -3.00
C TRP A 9 -12.46 -5.18 -2.81
N VAL A 10 -12.55 -6.06 -3.79
CA VAL A 10 -13.19 -7.37 -3.66
C VAL A 10 -12.14 -8.42 -3.36
N ASN A 11 -10.94 -8.31 -3.96
CA ASN A 11 -9.81 -9.18 -3.72
C ASN A 11 -8.47 -8.52 -4.09
N GLY A 12 -7.39 -8.84 -3.36
CA GLY A 12 -6.01 -8.55 -3.78
C GLY A 12 -5.46 -7.19 -3.32
N SER A 13 -5.87 -6.63 -2.19
CA SER A 13 -5.30 -5.34 -1.72
C SER A 13 -3.83 -5.39 -1.31
N ILE A 14 -3.27 -6.60 -1.14
CA ILE A 14 -1.88 -6.84 -0.74
C ILE A 14 -1.32 -7.96 -1.60
N ILE A 15 -0.09 -7.77 -2.11
CA ILE A 15 0.62 -8.77 -2.92
C ILE A 15 2.12 -8.80 -2.57
N LYS A 16 2.80 -9.90 -2.89
CA LYS A 16 4.28 -9.98 -2.86
C LYS A 16 4.88 -9.53 -4.18
N GLN A 17 6.03 -8.86 -4.13
CA GLN A 17 6.78 -8.49 -5.32
C GLN A 17 7.08 -9.71 -6.18
N GLY A 18 6.76 -9.63 -7.47
CA GLY A 18 7.00 -10.71 -8.44
C GLY A 18 5.90 -11.77 -8.50
N ASP A 19 4.83 -11.68 -7.70
CA ASP A 19 3.64 -12.50 -7.92
C ASP A 19 2.85 -11.97 -9.13
N THR A 20 2.85 -12.75 -10.20
CA THR A 20 2.14 -12.48 -11.46
C THR A 20 0.87 -13.33 -11.61
N SER A 21 0.58 -14.19 -10.63
CA SER A 21 -0.52 -15.16 -10.68
C SER A 21 -1.79 -14.65 -10.00
N SER A 22 -1.63 -13.76 -9.01
CA SER A 22 -2.73 -13.17 -8.26
C SER A 22 -3.69 -12.38 -9.15
N VAL A 23 -4.98 -12.56 -8.89
CA VAL A 23 -6.07 -11.84 -9.57
C VAL A 23 -6.63 -10.78 -8.64
N PHE A 24 -6.49 -9.52 -9.06
CA PHE A 24 -7.04 -8.36 -8.40
C PHE A 24 -8.47 -8.13 -8.84
N LYS A 25 -9.34 -7.75 -7.90
CA LYS A 25 -10.73 -7.41 -8.19
C LYS A 25 -11.15 -6.19 -7.41
N LEU A 26 -11.66 -5.18 -8.11
CA LEU A 26 -12.21 -3.97 -7.51
C LEU A 26 -13.63 -3.74 -8.00
N LYS A 27 -14.47 -3.24 -7.10
CA LYS A 27 -15.85 -2.86 -7.38
C LYS A 27 -15.93 -1.34 -7.54
N LEU A 28 -16.46 -0.92 -8.68
CA LEU A 28 -16.77 0.46 -9.03
C LEU A 28 -18.20 0.77 -8.61
N ARG A 29 -18.45 1.97 -8.06
CA ARG A 29 -19.81 2.45 -7.82
C ARG A 29 -19.91 3.95 -8.08
N THR A 30 -20.99 4.32 -8.75
CA THR A 30 -21.42 5.71 -8.93
C THR A 30 -22.65 5.98 -8.05
N ASP A 31 -22.88 7.23 -7.67
CA ASP A 31 -24.07 7.62 -6.88
C ASP A 31 -25.40 7.25 -7.55
N ASP A 32 -25.45 7.31 -8.89
CA ASP A 32 -26.63 6.97 -9.69
C ASP A 32 -26.86 5.45 -9.83
N LYS A 33 -26.00 4.62 -9.20
CA LYS A 33 -26.09 3.15 -9.16
C LYS A 33 -26.20 2.50 -10.53
N LYS A 34 -25.63 3.13 -11.56
CA LYS A 34 -25.58 2.56 -12.91
C LYS A 34 -24.82 1.24 -12.93
N ARG A 35 -25.23 0.36 -13.85
CA ARG A 35 -24.48 -0.83 -14.21
C ARG A 35 -23.42 -0.44 -15.24
N LEU A 36 -22.16 -0.66 -14.91
CA LEU A 36 -20.99 -0.34 -15.70
C LEU A 36 -20.46 -1.61 -16.37
N ASN A 37 -20.18 -1.51 -17.67
CA ASN A 37 -19.57 -2.57 -18.47
C ASN A 37 -18.71 -1.96 -19.58
N GLY A 38 -17.64 -2.66 -19.97
CA GLY A 38 -16.79 -2.32 -21.10
C GLY A 38 -15.37 -1.92 -20.71
N PRO A 39 -14.59 -1.35 -21.65
CA PRO A 39 -13.17 -1.12 -21.47
C PRO A 39 -12.90 -0.10 -20.36
N ALA A 40 -11.80 -0.31 -19.65
CA ALA A 40 -11.32 0.55 -18.60
C ALA A 40 -9.79 0.62 -18.62
N LYS A 41 -9.25 1.65 -17.98
CA LYS A 41 -7.82 1.81 -17.77
C LYS A 41 -7.53 1.78 -16.28
N VAL A 42 -6.62 0.92 -15.87
CA VAL A 42 -6.19 0.81 -14.47
C VAL A 42 -4.84 1.50 -14.34
N GLN A 43 -4.71 2.35 -13.33
CA GLN A 43 -3.51 3.10 -13.02
C GLN A 43 -3.07 2.80 -11.59
N LEU A 44 -1.80 2.46 -11.44
CA LEU A 44 -1.13 2.21 -10.16
C LEU A 44 -0.05 3.27 -9.99
N ILE A 45 -0.27 4.18 -9.05
CA ILE A 45 0.51 5.41 -8.89
C ILE A 45 1.31 5.33 -7.60
N HIS A 46 2.63 5.41 -7.71
CA HIS A 46 3.53 5.49 -6.58
C HIS A 46 4.19 6.87 -6.53
N SER A 47 4.18 7.50 -5.35
CA SER A 47 4.65 8.88 -5.15
C SER A 47 6.06 9.15 -5.69
N SER A 48 6.99 8.21 -5.52
CA SER A 48 8.39 8.36 -5.96
C SER A 48 8.84 7.42 -7.09
N LYS A 49 7.99 6.48 -7.53
CA LYS A 49 8.36 5.46 -8.55
C LYS A 49 7.59 5.62 -9.86
N GLY A 50 6.65 6.56 -9.92
CA GLY A 50 5.87 6.87 -11.11
C GLY A 50 4.56 6.08 -11.19
N MET A 51 4.02 6.00 -12.40
CA MET A 51 2.72 5.39 -12.69
C MET A 51 2.91 4.18 -13.60
N THR A 52 2.23 3.08 -13.28
CA THR A 52 2.03 1.94 -14.17
C THR A 52 0.59 1.91 -14.62
N GLU A 53 0.37 1.67 -15.91
CA GLU A 53 -0.95 1.74 -16.53
C GLU A 53 -1.16 0.54 -17.44
N PHE A 54 -2.38 -0.01 -17.43
CA PHE A 54 -2.77 -1.11 -18.31
C PHE A 54 -4.28 -1.11 -18.57
N GLU A 55 -4.67 -1.73 -19.69
CA GLU A 55 -6.06 -1.90 -20.09
C GLU A 55 -6.72 -3.04 -19.31
N ALA A 56 -8.01 -2.89 -19.02
CA ALA A 56 -8.85 -3.89 -18.39
C ALA A 56 -10.29 -3.77 -18.88
N GLU A 57 -11.16 -4.65 -18.39
CA GLU A 57 -12.59 -4.61 -18.67
C GLU A 57 -13.37 -4.57 -17.36
N VAL A 58 -14.38 -3.69 -17.31
CA VAL A 58 -15.40 -3.69 -16.27
C VAL A 58 -16.51 -4.62 -16.72
N VAL A 59 -16.85 -5.59 -15.88
CA VAL A 59 -17.99 -6.48 -16.06
C VAL A 59 -18.82 -6.43 -14.78
N ASP A 60 -20.06 -6.00 -14.88
CA ASP A 60 -20.99 -5.89 -13.75
C ASP A 60 -20.43 -5.09 -12.58
N ASN A 61 -19.91 -3.90 -12.90
CA ASN A 61 -19.26 -2.99 -11.95
C ASN A 61 -17.98 -3.54 -11.31
N ILE A 62 -17.41 -4.63 -11.81
CA ILE A 62 -16.17 -5.21 -11.31
C ILE A 62 -15.11 -5.11 -12.39
N VAL A 63 -13.96 -4.53 -12.06
CA VAL A 63 -12.74 -4.70 -12.87
C VAL A 63 -11.91 -5.81 -12.27
N SER A 64 -11.39 -6.69 -13.13
CA SER A 64 -10.44 -7.74 -12.75
C SER A 64 -9.17 -7.62 -13.56
N PHE A 65 -8.01 -7.74 -12.93
CA PHE A 65 -6.72 -7.67 -13.63
C PHE A 65 -5.64 -8.49 -12.93
N ARG A 66 -4.49 -8.63 -13.59
CA ARG A 66 -3.27 -9.23 -13.07
C ARG A 66 -2.09 -8.29 -13.33
N LEU A 67 -1.03 -8.44 -12.56
CA LEU A 67 0.22 -7.74 -12.81
C LEU A 67 1.11 -8.64 -13.66
N GLU A 68 1.38 -8.22 -14.90
CA GLU A 68 2.28 -8.95 -15.79
C GLU A 68 3.75 -8.75 -15.44
N LYS A 69 4.06 -7.64 -14.75
CA LYS A 69 5.41 -7.26 -14.33
C LYS A 69 5.44 -6.99 -12.84
N ALA A 70 6.56 -7.33 -12.21
CA ALA A 70 6.80 -7.03 -10.81
C ALA A 70 6.80 -5.51 -10.58
N LEU A 71 6.05 -5.06 -9.58
CA LEU A 71 6.11 -3.69 -9.09
C LEU A 71 7.19 -3.56 -8.01
N PRO A 72 7.88 -2.42 -7.89
CA PRO A 72 8.66 -2.09 -6.71
C PRO A 72 7.85 -2.23 -5.42
N VAL A 73 8.52 -2.56 -4.32
CA VAL A 73 7.92 -2.58 -2.99
C VAL A 73 7.40 -1.19 -2.63
N GLY A 74 6.20 -1.13 -2.06
CA GLY A 74 5.59 0.12 -1.64
C GLY A 74 4.07 0.13 -1.72
N SER A 75 3.51 1.33 -1.53
CA SER A 75 2.08 1.59 -1.59
C SER A 75 1.74 2.34 -2.87
N TYR A 76 0.75 1.83 -3.60
CA TYR A 76 0.29 2.38 -4.86
C TYR A 76 -1.15 2.87 -4.72
N VAL A 77 -1.41 4.12 -5.08
CA VAL A 77 -2.78 4.60 -5.27
C VAL A 77 -3.35 3.94 -6.51
N VAL A 78 -4.55 3.39 -6.39
CA VAL A 78 -5.27 2.74 -7.49
C VAL A 78 -6.32 3.68 -8.03
N GLU A 79 -6.21 4.00 -9.31
CA GLU A 79 -7.20 4.74 -10.06
C GLU A 79 -7.71 3.91 -11.24
N ILE A 80 -9.00 4.06 -11.56
CA ILE A 80 -9.63 3.41 -12.71
C ILE A 80 -10.39 4.43 -13.54
N GLU A 81 -10.02 4.55 -14.80
CA GLU A 81 -10.76 5.34 -15.78
C GLU A 81 -11.75 4.44 -16.53
N HIS A 82 -13.04 4.79 -16.50
CA HIS A 82 -14.08 4.06 -17.21
C HIS A 82 -15.29 4.96 -17.51
N ALA A 83 -15.80 4.89 -18.75
CA ALA A 83 -17.02 5.59 -19.18
C ALA A 83 -17.02 7.11 -18.86
N GLY A 84 -15.85 7.76 -18.96
CA GLY A 84 -15.67 9.18 -18.67
C GLY A 84 -15.55 9.55 -17.19
N TYR A 85 -15.53 8.55 -16.29
CA TYR A 85 -15.27 8.72 -14.87
C TYR A 85 -13.84 8.28 -14.53
N VAL A 86 -13.27 8.91 -13.49
CA VAL A 86 -12.09 8.41 -12.78
C VAL A 86 -12.54 7.99 -11.37
N PHE A 87 -12.26 6.74 -11.01
CA PHE A 87 -12.59 6.15 -9.72
C PHE A 87 -11.32 6.00 -8.87
N PRO A 88 -11.36 6.24 -7.55
CA PRO A 88 -12.41 6.93 -6.79
C PRO A 88 -12.27 8.46 -6.84
N SER A 89 -13.36 9.21 -6.63
CA SER A 89 -13.33 10.68 -6.61
C SER A 89 -13.17 11.31 -5.23
N THR A 90 -12.99 10.51 -4.17
CA THR A 90 -12.94 11.04 -2.79
C THR A 90 -11.89 10.33 -1.95
N ASP A 91 -12.05 9.03 -1.70
CA ASP A 91 -11.16 8.27 -0.82
C ASP A 91 -10.22 7.43 -1.67
N SER A 92 -8.91 7.61 -1.50
CA SER A 92 -7.91 6.81 -2.22
C SER A 92 -8.00 5.33 -1.86
N VAL A 93 -7.84 4.47 -2.86
CA VAL A 93 -7.70 3.02 -2.67
C VAL A 93 -6.24 2.65 -2.86
N ILE A 94 -5.69 1.83 -1.96
CA ILE A 94 -4.26 1.49 -1.95
C ILE A 94 -4.07 0.00 -2.26
N LEU A 95 -3.09 -0.29 -3.13
CA LEU A 95 -2.47 -1.60 -3.30
C LEU A 95 -1.12 -1.61 -2.57
N THR A 96 -0.89 -2.60 -1.72
CA THR A 96 0.40 -2.77 -1.03
C THR A 96 1.21 -3.89 -1.66
N VAL A 97 2.43 -3.57 -2.09
CA VAL A 97 3.40 -4.54 -2.60
C VAL A 97 4.46 -4.77 -1.52
N ASN A 98 4.47 -5.96 -0.94
CA ASN A 98 5.45 -6.39 0.05
C ASN A 98 6.67 -7.02 -0.62
N GLU A 99 7.80 -6.96 0.07
CA GLU A 99 8.99 -7.72 -0.33
C GLU A 99 8.67 -9.22 -0.40
N ASN A 100 9.13 -9.84 -1.48
CA ASN A 100 9.15 -11.29 -1.55
C ASN A 100 10.44 -11.77 -0.90
N LEU A 101 10.34 -12.12 0.38
CA LEU A 101 11.44 -12.69 1.16
C LEU A 101 11.76 -14.16 0.77
N GLY A 102 11.69 -14.50 -0.52
CA GLY A 102 11.95 -15.85 -1.02
C GLY A 102 13.23 -16.39 -0.39
N GLU A 103 13.07 -17.37 0.50
CA GLU A 103 14.13 -17.97 1.32
C GLU A 103 15.12 -16.97 1.94
N TYR A 104 14.68 -16.19 2.93
CA TYR A 104 15.59 -15.62 3.92
C TYR A 104 16.16 -16.73 4.82
N ALA A 105 17.02 -17.56 4.24
CA ALA A 105 17.87 -18.53 4.93
C ALA A 105 19.33 -18.35 4.48
N SER A 106 19.77 -17.10 4.30
CA SER A 106 21.19 -16.76 4.39
C SER A 106 21.41 -15.99 5.70
N GLY A 107 22.40 -16.40 6.49
CA GLY A 107 22.62 -15.95 7.86
C GLY A 107 22.75 -14.42 8.04
N GLU A 108 23.11 -13.70 6.98
CA GLU A 108 23.32 -12.24 7.00
C GLU A 108 22.02 -11.44 7.27
N ALA A 109 20.86 -11.94 6.84
CA ALA A 109 19.60 -11.21 7.06
C ALA A 109 19.07 -11.36 8.50
N ILE A 110 19.38 -12.47 9.17
CA ILE A 110 19.13 -12.65 10.61
C ILE A 110 19.98 -11.64 11.40
N GLU A 111 21.23 -11.45 10.97
CA GLU A 111 22.17 -10.53 11.62
C GLU A 111 21.70 -9.07 11.50
N LEU A 112 21.22 -8.64 10.33
CA LEU A 112 20.69 -7.29 10.11
C LEU A 112 19.42 -7.00 10.92
N TYR A 113 18.49 -7.95 11.04
CA TYR A 113 17.32 -7.78 11.89
C TYR A 113 17.67 -7.85 13.38
N GLY A 114 18.62 -8.70 13.77
CA GLY A 114 19.19 -8.74 15.12
C GLY A 114 19.82 -7.40 15.50
N LEU A 115 20.63 -6.82 14.61
CA LEU A 115 21.23 -5.49 14.77
C LEU A 115 20.17 -4.39 14.86
N LYS A 116 19.12 -4.42 14.03
CA LYS A 116 18.01 -3.44 14.14
C LYS A 116 17.30 -3.51 15.49
N ASN A 117 17.05 -4.71 16.01
CA ASN A 117 16.40 -4.88 17.31
C ASN A 117 17.33 -4.46 18.46
N ILE A 118 18.63 -4.78 18.39
CA ILE A 118 19.64 -4.33 19.36
C ILE A 118 19.75 -2.80 19.36
N VAL A 119 19.81 -2.16 18.18
CA VAL A 119 19.85 -0.69 18.07
C VAL A 119 18.58 -0.08 18.63
N LYS A 120 17.41 -0.68 18.37
CA LYS A 120 16.14 -0.20 18.93
C LYS A 120 16.13 -0.29 20.45
N GLU A 121 16.57 -1.41 21.03
CA GLU A 121 16.67 -1.60 22.48
C GLU A 121 17.65 -0.59 23.11
N TYR A 122 18.82 -0.37 22.48
CA TYR A 122 19.79 0.64 22.93
C TYR A 122 19.22 2.07 22.91
N VAL A 123 18.52 2.44 21.83
CA VAL A 123 17.89 3.76 21.69
C VAL A 123 16.75 3.94 22.70
N GLU A 124 16.00 2.87 23.01
CA GLU A 124 14.96 2.89 24.04
C GLU A 124 15.56 2.98 25.46
N GLN A 125 16.72 2.37 25.72
CA GLN A 125 17.44 2.52 26.99
C GLN A 125 18.04 3.92 27.21
N GLU A 126 18.48 4.62 26.15
CA GLU A 126 18.95 6.01 26.25
C GLU A 126 17.82 7.05 26.48
N GLN A 127 16.55 6.65 26.35
CA GLN A 127 15.41 7.51 26.70
C GLN A 127 15.09 7.49 28.21
N ASP A 128 15.73 6.60 28.98
CA ASP A 128 15.59 6.45 30.44
C ASP A 128 16.81 7.03 31.19
N ILE A 129 17.53 8.00 30.59
CA ILE A 129 18.53 8.78 31.33
C ILE A 129 17.78 9.66 32.34
N PRO A 130 17.94 9.44 33.66
CA PRO A 130 17.26 10.25 34.66
C PRO A 130 17.68 11.71 34.49
N ASP A 131 16.70 12.60 34.42
CA ASP A 131 16.95 14.04 34.34
C ASP A 131 17.90 14.46 35.46
N LEU A 132 19.06 15.04 35.12
CA LEU A 132 20.09 15.44 36.08
C LEU A 132 19.57 16.48 37.10
N LEU A 133 18.40 17.08 36.83
CA LEU A 133 17.64 17.92 37.76
C LEU A 133 17.09 17.15 38.98
N MET A 134 16.94 15.83 38.93
CA MET A 134 16.55 15.00 40.08
C MET A 134 17.60 15.00 41.20
N PHE A 135 18.89 15.09 40.84
CA PHE A 135 19.99 15.06 41.80
C PHE A 135 20.31 16.43 42.41
N TYR A 136 19.85 17.52 41.78
CA TYR A 136 20.17 18.89 42.23
C TYR A 136 19.37 19.35 43.47
N ASN A 137 18.29 18.64 43.83
CA ASN A 137 17.41 19.02 44.93
C ASN A 137 17.69 18.29 46.27
N LEU A 138 18.74 17.45 46.34
CA LEU A 138 19.11 16.72 47.57
C LEU A 138 20.22 17.43 48.40
N GLY A 139 20.69 18.60 47.96
CA GLY A 139 21.79 19.34 48.58
C GLY A 139 21.42 20.65 49.30
N LYS A 140 20.13 20.94 49.50
CA LYS A 140 19.69 22.09 50.33
C LYS A 140 18.81 21.62 51.48
N ILE A 141 19.46 21.23 52.57
CA ILE A 141 18.94 21.28 53.95
C ILE A 141 20.09 21.62 54.87
#